data_AF-A0AAW3H9Y0-F1
#
_entry.id   AF-A0AAW3H9Y0-F1
#
_cell.length_a   1.000
_cell.length_b   1.000
_cell.length_c   1.000
_cell.angle_alpha   90.00
_cell.angle_beta   90.00
_cell.angle_gamma   90.00
#
_symmetry.space_group_name_H-M   'P 1'
#
loop_
_entity.id
_entity.type
_entity.pdbx_description
1 polymer ?
#
loop_
_entity_poly.entity_id
_entity_poly.type
_entity_poly.pdbx_seq_one_letter_code
_entity_poly.pdbx_strand_id
1 'polypeptide(L)'
;MNEQFLESAEFYQKRYHNFASYLIVPSLILLVFLVGFSILAKKEITISSRASVEASRVLAQIQSTSNQAIVANHLAENKEVKKGDLLIQYAVEGEGAQEQKFSSQLDLLKDQKGKLETLRSSLENGRNQFTEPDSYGYEQSFKDYQNQVASMTSSVNQQNATIASQNAAASQSQAELGGVISDVDSKLNDHRNLKNAIQSGVGIDASQPLYSLYQSYRDQLSSAEDKATAQSQIVAQLDGQISQLEATAATYRVQYAGAGAQQAYASNLSSQLASLKAQYLVKVGQELTTLTQQILEAESNLKLQETVSKRGQILAEMDGLLHLNPEVQGSTLVAEGTALAQIYPKITSERKIKIVTYVSSKDVSTIKNGDKVRFITADDANKQMILTSQISSIDANATQTKQGNFFKVECEMAVSKDQAKKLRYGLEGKFVMVTGQKTYFSYYMEKFFNLG
;
A
#
# COMPACT_ATOMS: atom_id res chain seq x y z
N MET A 1 -24.17 79.29 -104.91
CA MET A 1 -23.66 79.19 -103.52
C MET A 1 -24.79 78.58 -102.72
N ASN A 2 -24.66 77.32 -102.31
CA ASN A 2 -25.79 76.51 -101.81
C ASN A 2 -26.19 76.88 -100.37
N GLU A 3 -27.45 77.28 -100.20
CA GLU A 3 -28.16 77.57 -98.95
C GLU A 3 -28.53 76.30 -98.15
N GLN A 4 -27.62 75.34 -98.02
CA GLN A 4 -27.87 74.09 -97.27
C GLN A 4 -27.16 74.01 -95.90
N PHE A 5 -26.50 75.08 -95.47
CA PHE A 5 -25.75 75.10 -94.19
C PHE A 5 -26.35 76.00 -93.11
N LEU A 6 -27.52 76.61 -93.34
CA LEU A 6 -28.13 77.58 -92.41
C LEU A 6 -29.47 77.11 -91.77
N GLU A 7 -29.97 75.91 -92.09
CA GLU A 7 -31.16 75.33 -91.42
C GLU A 7 -30.86 74.56 -90.12
N SER A 8 -29.58 74.34 -89.80
CA SER A 8 -29.18 73.48 -88.67
C SER A 8 -28.90 74.23 -87.35
N ALA A 9 -28.82 75.56 -87.36
CA ALA A 9 -28.55 76.36 -86.15
C ALA A 9 -29.82 76.89 -85.46
N GLU A 10 -30.86 77.27 -86.21
CA GLU A 10 -32.08 77.85 -85.62
C GLU A 10 -32.98 76.81 -84.93
N PHE A 11 -32.97 75.55 -85.38
CA PHE A 11 -33.77 74.48 -84.76
C PHE A 11 -33.28 74.08 -83.36
N TYR A 12 -31.97 74.25 -83.10
CA TYR A 12 -31.37 73.93 -81.80
C TYR A 12 -31.70 74.98 -80.73
N GLN A 13 -31.82 76.24 -81.12
CA GLN A 13 -31.96 77.36 -80.19
C GLN A 13 -33.40 77.51 -79.64
N LYS A 14 -34.43 77.06 -80.38
CA LYS A 14 -35.85 77.22 -79.99
C LYS A 14 -36.42 76.10 -79.13
N ARG A 15 -35.81 74.90 -79.11
CA ARG A 15 -36.32 73.73 -78.35
C ARG A 15 -35.54 73.39 -77.08
N TYR A 16 -34.29 73.86 -76.95
CA TYR A 16 -33.39 73.50 -75.84
C TYR A 16 -32.85 74.69 -75.03
N HIS A 17 -33.52 75.85 -75.07
CA HIS A 17 -33.07 77.07 -74.38
C HIS A 17 -32.85 76.87 -72.86
N ASN A 18 -33.60 75.97 -72.22
CA ASN A 18 -33.47 75.67 -70.78
C ASN A 18 -32.93 74.26 -70.46
N PHE A 19 -32.62 73.42 -71.47
CA PHE A 19 -32.22 72.03 -71.24
C PHE A 19 -30.84 71.91 -70.59
N ALA A 20 -29.92 72.78 -70.99
CA ALA A 20 -28.63 72.91 -70.33
C ALA A 20 -28.83 73.27 -68.84
N SER A 21 -29.75 74.17 -68.51
CA SER A 21 -29.99 74.58 -67.12
C SER A 21 -30.63 73.47 -66.27
N TYR A 22 -31.62 72.75 -66.82
CA TYR A 22 -32.27 71.61 -66.13
C TYR A 22 -31.34 70.42 -65.92
N LEU A 23 -30.26 70.28 -66.68
CA LEU A 23 -29.27 69.22 -66.50
C LEU A 23 -28.07 69.69 -65.65
N ILE A 24 -27.58 70.91 -65.88
CA ILE A 24 -26.41 71.48 -65.21
C ILE A 24 -26.72 71.81 -63.75
N VAL A 25 -27.87 72.43 -63.43
CA VAL A 25 -28.17 72.86 -62.05
C VAL A 25 -28.34 71.68 -61.09
N PRO A 26 -29.12 70.62 -61.39
CA PRO A 26 -29.19 69.45 -60.52
C PRO A 26 -27.87 68.68 -60.43
N SER A 27 -27.09 68.65 -61.53
CA SER A 27 -25.76 68.03 -61.52
C SER A 27 -24.77 68.81 -60.64
N LEU A 28 -24.83 70.15 -60.66
CA LEU A 28 -24.02 71.01 -59.79
C LEU A 28 -24.42 70.82 -58.33
N ILE A 29 -25.73 70.78 -58.03
CA ILE A 29 -26.24 70.51 -56.67
C ILE A 29 -25.79 69.13 -56.18
N LEU A 30 -25.86 68.11 -57.02
CA LEU A 30 -25.38 66.75 -56.71
C LEU A 30 -23.86 66.74 -56.49
N LEU A 31 -23.09 67.48 -57.28
CA LEU A 31 -21.65 67.61 -57.11
C LEU A 31 -21.30 68.31 -55.79
N VAL A 32 -21.97 69.43 -55.47
CA VAL A 32 -21.81 70.13 -54.19
C VAL A 32 -22.22 69.23 -53.02
N PHE A 33 -23.29 68.46 -53.17
CA PHE A 33 -23.72 67.47 -52.18
C PHE A 33 -22.68 66.36 -52.00
N LEU A 34 -22.12 65.80 -53.07
CA LEU A 34 -21.08 64.77 -52.99
C LEU A 34 -19.79 65.31 -52.36
N VAL A 35 -19.39 66.54 -52.68
CA VAL A 35 -18.22 67.19 -52.06
C VAL A 35 -18.48 67.46 -50.58
N GLY A 36 -19.65 68.03 -50.24
CA GLY A 36 -20.06 68.25 -48.85
C GLY A 36 -20.16 66.95 -48.05
N PHE A 37 -20.77 65.91 -48.62
CA PHE A 37 -20.84 64.57 -48.04
C PHE A 37 -19.45 63.96 -47.88
N SER A 38 -18.56 64.13 -48.86
CA SER A 38 -17.19 63.58 -48.79
C SER A 38 -16.37 64.21 -47.65
N ILE A 39 -16.59 65.49 -47.36
CA ILE A 39 -15.93 66.22 -46.27
C ILE A 39 -16.56 65.90 -44.90
N LEU A 40 -17.88 65.73 -44.82
CA LEU A 40 -18.59 65.52 -43.55
C LEU A 40 -18.68 64.04 -43.14
N ALA A 41 -18.87 63.14 -44.10
CA ALA A 41 -19.00 61.72 -43.85
C ALA A 41 -17.65 61.11 -43.50
N LYS A 42 -17.63 60.36 -42.39
CA LYS A 42 -16.45 59.66 -41.91
C LYS A 42 -16.52 58.19 -42.32
N LYS A 43 -15.40 57.68 -42.83
CA LYS A 43 -15.15 56.27 -43.15
C LYS A 43 -14.20 55.67 -42.12
N GLU A 44 -14.55 54.51 -41.60
CA GLU A 44 -13.69 53.73 -40.72
C GLU A 44 -12.51 53.14 -41.50
N ILE A 45 -11.29 53.32 -40.98
CA ILE A 45 -10.12 52.59 -41.44
C ILE A 45 -10.06 51.30 -40.64
N THR A 46 -10.05 50.18 -41.36
CA THR A 46 -10.05 48.86 -40.74
C THR A 46 -8.84 48.05 -41.13
N ILE A 47 -8.23 47.41 -40.14
CA ILE A 47 -7.26 46.34 -40.34
C ILE A 47 -8.03 45.03 -40.24
N SER A 48 -7.78 44.13 -41.20
CA SER A 48 -8.42 42.81 -41.18
C SER A 48 -7.44 41.68 -41.30
N SER A 49 -7.59 40.70 -40.42
CA SER A 49 -6.77 39.49 -40.34
C SER A 49 -7.67 38.26 -40.12
N ARG A 50 -7.10 37.06 -40.28
CA ARG A 50 -7.76 35.82 -39.89
C ARG A 50 -7.53 35.57 -38.41
N ALA A 51 -8.58 35.13 -37.71
CA ALA A 51 -8.53 34.78 -36.31
C ALA A 51 -9.24 33.47 -36.04
N SER A 52 -8.85 32.83 -34.95
CA SER A 52 -9.44 31.59 -34.45
C SER A 52 -10.00 31.80 -33.04
N VAL A 53 -11.03 31.03 -32.70
CA VAL A 53 -11.54 30.91 -31.33
C VAL A 53 -10.74 29.85 -30.58
N GLU A 54 -10.08 30.24 -29.50
CA GLU A 54 -9.31 29.37 -28.62
C GLU A 54 -9.88 29.35 -27.20
N ALA A 55 -9.50 28.33 -26.44
CA ALA A 55 -9.83 28.23 -25.02
C ALA A 55 -9.09 29.30 -24.21
N SER A 56 -9.76 29.84 -23.18
CA SER A 56 -9.14 30.78 -22.24
C SER A 56 -8.06 30.11 -21.38
N ARG A 57 -8.21 28.81 -21.10
CA ARG A 57 -7.26 27.97 -20.38
C ARG A 57 -7.40 26.50 -20.76
N VAL A 58 -6.33 25.75 -20.53
CA VAL A 58 -6.34 24.28 -20.60
C VAL A 58 -6.71 23.71 -19.23
N LEU A 59 -7.67 22.79 -19.16
CA LEU A 59 -8.07 22.14 -17.90
C LEU A 59 -7.14 20.98 -17.55
N ALA A 60 -6.80 20.15 -18.53
CA ALA A 60 -5.89 19.01 -18.37
C ALA A 60 -5.15 18.73 -19.68
N GLN A 61 -3.94 18.19 -19.57
CA GLN A 61 -3.17 17.70 -20.70
C GLN A 61 -3.14 16.17 -20.67
N ILE A 62 -3.53 15.55 -21.77
CA ILE A 62 -3.52 14.10 -21.92
C ILE A 62 -2.22 13.70 -22.61
N GLN A 63 -1.42 12.89 -21.92
CA GLN A 63 -0.14 12.38 -22.42
C GLN A 63 -0.18 10.86 -22.53
N SER A 64 0.63 10.31 -23.44
CA SER A 64 0.78 8.86 -23.57
C SER A 64 1.36 8.26 -22.30
N THR A 65 0.73 7.23 -21.75
CA THR A 65 1.15 6.56 -20.49
C THR A 65 1.92 5.27 -20.72
N SER A 66 2.07 4.86 -21.98
CA SER A 66 2.71 3.60 -22.37
C SER A 66 3.34 3.72 -23.75
N ASN A 67 4.37 2.92 -24.01
CA ASN A 67 4.98 2.74 -25.33
C ASN A 67 4.32 1.61 -26.14
N GLN A 68 3.26 0.99 -25.61
CA GLN A 68 2.52 -0.07 -26.28
C GLN A 68 1.62 0.47 -27.40
N ALA A 69 1.17 -0.41 -28.29
CA ALA A 69 0.24 -0.04 -29.35
C ALA A 69 -1.14 0.33 -28.78
N ILE A 70 -1.78 1.34 -29.36
CA ILE A 70 -3.15 1.75 -29.03
C ILE A 70 -4.14 0.80 -29.71
N VAL A 71 -4.97 0.12 -28.92
CA VAL A 71 -6.02 -0.81 -29.39
C VAL A 71 -7.36 -0.11 -29.54
N ALA A 72 -7.69 0.81 -28.62
CA ALA A 72 -8.87 1.64 -28.73
C ALA A 72 -8.51 3.11 -28.57
N ASN A 73 -8.94 3.93 -29.53
CA ASN A 73 -8.77 5.38 -29.50
C ASN A 73 -10.13 6.06 -29.59
N HIS A 74 -10.50 6.78 -28.52
CA HIS A 74 -11.75 7.52 -28.41
C HIS A 74 -11.53 9.04 -28.45
N LEU A 75 -10.32 9.50 -28.76
CA LEU A 75 -9.99 10.91 -28.94
C LEU A 75 -10.57 11.42 -30.27
N ALA A 76 -11.37 12.47 -30.21
CA ALA A 76 -11.89 13.17 -31.39
C ALA A 76 -12.03 14.67 -31.10
N GLU A 77 -11.80 15.50 -32.12
CA GLU A 77 -11.72 16.96 -31.96
C GLU A 77 -13.10 17.51 -31.58
N ASN A 78 -13.13 18.44 -30.64
CA ASN A 78 -14.37 18.99 -30.06
C ASN A 78 -15.33 17.94 -29.48
N LYS A 79 -14.87 16.72 -29.18
CA LYS A 79 -15.70 15.71 -28.51
C LYS A 79 -15.85 16.05 -27.04
N GLU A 80 -17.09 15.99 -26.56
CA GLU A 80 -17.41 16.16 -25.14
C GLU A 80 -17.07 14.89 -24.36
N VAL A 81 -16.35 15.07 -23.26
CA VAL A 81 -15.98 13.99 -22.33
C VAL A 81 -16.38 14.36 -20.90
N LYS A 82 -16.67 13.35 -20.11
CA LYS A 82 -16.90 13.43 -18.67
C LYS A 82 -15.73 12.79 -17.93
N LYS A 83 -15.51 13.23 -16.69
CA LYS A 83 -14.54 12.61 -15.80
C LYS A 83 -14.81 11.10 -15.69
N GLY A 84 -13.78 10.31 -15.96
CA GLY A 84 -13.82 8.84 -15.95
C GLY A 84 -14.09 8.20 -17.31
N ASP A 85 -14.40 8.96 -18.37
CA ASP A 85 -14.58 8.41 -19.71
C ASP A 85 -13.26 7.82 -20.24
N LEU A 86 -13.32 6.64 -20.85
CA LEU A 86 -12.17 5.99 -21.49
C LEU A 86 -11.76 6.77 -22.75
N LEU A 87 -10.49 7.19 -22.80
CA LEU A 87 -9.92 7.96 -23.90
C LEU A 87 -9.04 7.08 -24.80
N ILE A 88 -8.11 6.35 -24.20
CA ILE A 88 -7.17 5.45 -24.89
C ILE A 88 -7.08 4.14 -24.13
N GLN A 89 -7.04 3.02 -24.86
CA GLN A 89 -6.68 1.70 -24.37
C GLN A 89 -5.45 1.20 -25.13
N TYR A 90 -4.41 0.82 -24.39
CA TYR A 90 -3.22 0.17 -24.94
C TYR A 90 -3.38 -1.36 -24.99
N ALA A 91 -2.59 -2.00 -25.83
CA ALA A 91 -2.47 -3.45 -25.88
C ALA A 91 -1.92 -3.97 -24.55
N VAL A 92 -2.61 -4.98 -24.01
CA VAL A 92 -2.26 -5.63 -22.75
C VAL A 92 -1.80 -7.04 -23.09
N GLU A 93 -0.50 -7.26 -23.24
CA GLU A 93 0.05 -8.60 -23.42
C GLU A 93 0.39 -9.22 -22.05
N GLY A 94 -0.33 -10.26 -21.65
CA GLY A 94 0.02 -11.11 -20.50
C GLY A 94 -0.25 -10.54 -19.10
N GLU A 95 -0.65 -9.26 -18.96
CA GLU A 95 -0.78 -8.61 -17.64
C GLU A 95 -1.88 -9.21 -16.76
N GLY A 96 -3.05 -9.55 -17.32
CA GLY A 96 -4.16 -10.12 -16.55
C GLY A 96 -3.85 -11.52 -16.01
N ALA A 97 -3.10 -12.33 -16.78
CA ALA A 97 -2.64 -13.64 -16.32
C ALA A 97 -1.60 -13.53 -15.21
N GLN A 98 -0.77 -12.49 -15.25
CA GLN A 98 0.26 -12.20 -14.24
C GLN A 98 -0.36 -11.71 -12.93
N GLU A 99 -1.36 -10.82 -12.99
CA GLU A 99 -2.11 -10.35 -11.83
C GLU A 99 -2.83 -11.50 -11.11
N GLN A 100 -3.54 -12.36 -11.87
CA GLN A 100 -4.21 -13.52 -11.30
C GLN A 100 -3.23 -14.51 -10.65
N LYS A 101 -2.04 -14.70 -11.24
CA LYS A 101 -0.98 -15.54 -10.68
C LYS A 101 -0.47 -14.97 -9.35
N PHE A 102 -0.16 -13.67 -9.28
CA PHE A 102 0.31 -13.04 -8.05
C PHE A 102 -0.77 -13.01 -6.96
N SER A 103 -2.03 -12.74 -7.33
CA SER A 103 -3.17 -12.80 -6.39
C SER A 103 -3.32 -14.21 -5.81
N SER A 104 -3.30 -15.24 -6.66
CA SER A 104 -3.44 -16.63 -6.20
C SER A 104 -2.28 -17.05 -5.29
N GLN A 105 -1.05 -16.62 -5.60
CA GLN A 105 0.11 -16.87 -4.75
C GLN A 105 -0.01 -16.15 -3.40
N LEU A 106 -0.50 -14.91 -3.39
CA LEU A 106 -0.72 -14.14 -2.17
C LEU A 106 -1.76 -14.79 -1.26
N ASP A 107 -2.86 -15.29 -1.84
CA ASP A 107 -3.91 -15.99 -1.09
C ASP A 107 -3.38 -17.26 -0.42
N LEU A 108 -2.59 -18.07 -1.14
CA LEU A 108 -1.95 -19.26 -0.59
C LEU A 108 -0.99 -18.93 0.56
N LEU A 109 -0.19 -17.87 0.43
CA LEU A 109 0.74 -17.44 1.50
C LEU A 109 -0.01 -16.91 2.72
N LYS A 110 -1.12 -16.19 2.52
CA LYS A 110 -1.97 -15.69 3.61
C LYS A 110 -2.68 -16.83 4.34
N ASP A 111 -3.19 -17.82 3.62
CA ASP A 111 -3.77 -19.02 4.22
C ASP A 111 -2.72 -19.78 5.03
N GLN A 112 -1.55 -20.03 4.46
CA GLN A 112 -0.44 -20.68 5.15
C GLN A 112 -0.06 -19.96 6.45
N LYS A 113 0.07 -18.63 6.41
CA LYS A 113 0.34 -17.81 7.60
C LYS A 113 -0.76 -17.97 8.66
N GLY A 114 -2.03 -17.95 8.28
CA GLY A 114 -3.15 -18.15 9.21
C GLY A 114 -3.14 -19.52 9.87
N LYS A 115 -2.84 -20.59 9.11
CA LYS A 115 -2.69 -21.94 9.67
C LYS A 115 -1.47 -22.04 10.61
N LEU A 116 -0.37 -21.38 10.28
CA LEU A 116 0.82 -21.32 11.14
C LEU A 116 0.57 -20.53 12.45
N GLU A 117 -0.22 -19.45 12.40
CA GLU A 117 -0.67 -18.72 13.59
C GLU A 117 -1.57 -19.60 14.49
N THR A 118 -2.38 -20.47 13.87
CA THR A 118 -3.17 -21.47 14.61
C THR A 118 -2.28 -22.50 15.31
N LEU A 119 -1.18 -22.95 14.68
CA LEU A 119 -0.17 -23.79 15.32
C LEU A 119 0.49 -23.06 16.51
N ARG A 120 0.89 -21.81 16.32
CA ARG A 120 1.46 -20.99 17.40
C ARG A 120 0.53 -20.93 18.61
N SER A 121 -0.74 -20.62 18.38
CA SER A 121 -1.74 -20.55 19.45
C SER A 121 -2.00 -21.91 20.08
N SER A 122 -1.97 -23.00 19.31
CA SER A 122 -2.09 -24.36 19.83
C SER A 122 -0.93 -24.72 20.76
N LEU A 123 0.30 -24.36 20.40
CA LEU A 123 1.50 -24.53 21.25
C LEU A 123 1.43 -23.65 22.50
N GLU A 124 1.00 -22.40 22.39
CA GLU A 124 0.87 -21.46 23.51
C GLU A 124 -0.17 -21.93 24.54
N ASN A 125 -1.34 -22.40 24.08
CA ASN A 125 -2.44 -22.84 24.94
C ASN A 125 -2.40 -24.33 25.31
N GLY A 126 -1.54 -25.12 24.66
CA GLY A 126 -1.40 -26.56 24.90
C GLY A 126 -2.58 -27.41 24.42
N ARG A 127 -3.45 -26.88 23.55
CA ARG A 127 -4.62 -27.58 22.99
C ARG A 127 -4.70 -27.35 21.49
N ASN A 128 -5.17 -28.36 20.75
CA ASN A 128 -5.37 -28.25 19.32
C ASN A 128 -6.46 -27.21 19.02
N GLN A 129 -6.12 -26.18 18.24
CA GLN A 129 -7.06 -25.13 17.79
C GLN A 129 -7.43 -25.24 16.31
N PHE A 130 -6.93 -26.24 15.60
CA PHE A 130 -7.32 -26.49 14.22
C PHE A 130 -8.77 -27.01 14.18
N THR A 131 -9.63 -26.31 13.44
CA THR A 131 -11.03 -26.73 13.20
C THR A 131 -11.17 -27.61 11.97
N GLU A 132 -10.23 -27.47 11.03
CA GLU A 132 -10.20 -28.20 9.76
C GLU A 132 -8.78 -28.69 9.49
N PRO A 133 -8.61 -29.79 8.74
CA PRO A 133 -7.31 -30.25 8.29
C PRO A 133 -6.57 -29.14 7.56
N ASP A 134 -5.30 -28.95 7.90
CA ASP A 134 -4.47 -27.96 7.24
C ASP A 134 -3.72 -28.61 6.05
N SER A 135 -3.48 -27.82 5.00
CA SER A 135 -2.79 -28.28 3.79
C SER A 135 -1.25 -28.30 3.93
N TYR A 136 -0.71 -27.91 5.09
CA TYR A 136 0.71 -27.59 5.28
C TYR A 136 1.40 -28.50 6.31
N GLY A 137 0.65 -29.38 7.00
CA GLY A 137 1.16 -30.30 8.02
C GLY A 137 1.33 -29.68 9.41
N TYR A 138 0.80 -28.49 9.67
CA TYR A 138 0.94 -27.80 10.95
C TYR A 138 0.12 -28.46 12.07
N GLU A 139 -1.05 -29.01 11.78
CA GLU A 139 -1.81 -29.79 12.75
C GLU A 139 -1.01 -31.05 13.17
N GLN A 140 -0.37 -31.70 12.20
CA GLN A 140 0.50 -32.86 12.48
C GLN A 140 1.70 -32.46 13.33
N SER A 141 2.34 -31.32 13.05
CA SER A 141 3.43 -30.77 13.87
C SER A 141 3.01 -30.55 15.34
N PHE A 142 1.77 -30.11 15.58
CA PHE A 142 1.24 -30.00 16.95
C PHE A 142 1.02 -31.38 17.60
N LYS A 143 0.50 -32.36 16.85
CA LYS A 143 0.36 -33.75 17.34
C LYS A 143 1.72 -34.35 17.71
N ASP A 144 2.74 -34.12 16.90
CA ASP A 144 4.10 -34.58 17.16
C ASP A 144 4.68 -33.95 18.44
N TYR A 145 4.45 -32.65 18.65
CA TYR A 145 4.78 -31.97 19.90
C TYR A 145 4.08 -32.63 21.11
N GLN A 146 2.77 -32.90 21.03
CA GLN A 146 2.03 -33.55 22.12
C GLN A 146 2.56 -34.96 22.42
N ASN A 147 2.88 -35.73 21.38
CA ASN A 147 3.47 -37.06 21.52
C ASN A 147 4.84 -37.00 22.24
N GLN A 148 5.65 -35.99 21.91
CA GLN A 148 6.95 -35.78 22.56
C GLN A 148 6.79 -35.39 24.04
N VAL A 149 5.84 -34.51 24.36
CA VAL A 149 5.48 -34.17 25.76
C VAL A 149 5.03 -35.41 26.53
N ALA A 150 4.16 -36.23 25.95
CA ALA A 150 3.66 -37.45 26.57
C ALA A 150 4.79 -38.47 26.82
N SER A 151 5.67 -38.67 25.84
CA SER A 151 6.83 -39.56 25.95
C SER A 151 7.78 -39.13 27.08
N MET A 152 8.12 -37.84 27.15
CA MET A 152 8.99 -37.29 28.21
C MET A 152 8.36 -37.45 29.59
N THR A 153 7.07 -37.16 29.71
CA THR A 153 6.32 -37.32 30.97
C THR A 153 6.28 -38.78 31.40
N SER A 154 6.02 -39.70 30.47
CA SER A 154 6.01 -41.14 30.74
C SER A 154 7.37 -41.64 31.22
N SER A 155 8.46 -41.21 30.58
CA SER A 155 9.83 -41.58 30.95
C SER A 155 10.18 -41.15 32.38
N VAL A 156 9.87 -39.89 32.74
CA VAL A 156 10.11 -39.38 34.11
C VAL A 156 9.23 -40.10 35.14
N ASN A 157 7.97 -40.39 34.82
CA ASN A 157 7.11 -41.15 35.72
C ASN A 157 7.64 -42.56 35.97
N GLN A 158 8.17 -43.23 34.94
CA GLN A 158 8.76 -44.56 35.08
C GLN A 158 10.05 -44.53 35.93
N GLN A 159 10.87 -43.49 35.74
CA GLN A 159 12.06 -43.27 36.58
C GLN A 159 11.68 -43.03 38.05
N ASN A 160 10.68 -42.17 38.29
CA ASN A 160 10.21 -41.89 39.64
C ASN A 160 9.53 -43.11 40.29
N ALA A 161 8.79 -43.93 39.54
CA ALA A 161 8.26 -45.19 40.04
C ALA A 161 9.38 -46.17 40.45
N THR A 162 10.47 -46.21 39.69
CA THR A 162 11.65 -47.02 40.02
C THR A 162 12.32 -46.52 41.30
N ILE A 163 12.52 -45.21 41.43
CA ILE A 163 13.06 -44.57 42.64
C ILE A 163 12.17 -44.85 43.85
N ALA A 164 10.85 -44.73 43.71
CA ALA A 164 9.89 -45.04 44.76
C ALA A 164 10.03 -46.50 45.24
N SER A 165 10.13 -47.45 44.31
CA SER A 165 10.34 -48.87 44.64
C SER A 165 11.67 -49.11 45.34
N GLN A 166 12.75 -48.45 44.91
CA GLN A 166 14.07 -48.57 45.55
C GLN A 166 14.07 -47.98 46.96
N ASN A 167 13.48 -46.80 47.14
CA ASN A 167 13.34 -46.14 48.44
C ASN A 167 12.47 -46.97 49.40
N ALA A 168 11.40 -47.60 48.92
CA ALA A 168 10.58 -48.51 49.70
C ALA A 168 11.38 -49.75 50.16
N ALA A 169 12.14 -50.37 49.25
CA ALA A 169 12.98 -51.51 49.58
C ALA A 169 14.10 -51.15 50.58
N ALA A 170 14.73 -49.99 50.41
CA ALA A 170 15.73 -49.46 51.35
C ALA A 170 15.11 -49.25 52.75
N SER A 171 13.93 -48.63 52.81
CA SER A 171 13.21 -48.40 54.07
C SER A 171 12.82 -49.71 54.75
N GLN A 172 12.37 -50.72 53.98
CA GLN A 172 12.03 -52.04 54.50
C GLN A 172 13.27 -52.76 55.05
N SER A 173 14.38 -52.77 54.30
CA SER A 173 15.65 -53.36 54.75
C SER A 173 16.17 -52.70 56.03
N GLN A 174 16.07 -51.36 56.11
CA GLN A 174 16.42 -50.63 57.32
C GLN A 174 15.52 -51.03 58.50
N ALA A 175 14.20 -51.17 58.30
CA ALA A 175 13.29 -51.61 59.35
C ALA A 175 13.60 -53.03 59.86
N GLU A 176 13.89 -53.97 58.96
CA GLU A 176 14.28 -55.34 59.30
C GLU A 176 15.60 -55.38 60.09
N LEU A 177 16.63 -54.63 59.64
CA LEU A 177 17.88 -54.49 60.38
C LEU A 177 17.68 -53.86 61.75
N GLY A 178 16.78 -52.88 61.87
CA GLY A 178 16.39 -52.29 63.15
C GLY A 178 15.78 -53.32 64.10
N GLY A 179 14.93 -54.21 63.58
CA GLY A 179 14.38 -55.34 64.32
C GLY A 179 15.47 -56.32 64.80
N VAL A 180 16.42 -56.69 63.94
CA VAL A 180 17.55 -57.56 64.28
C VAL A 180 18.44 -56.93 65.35
N ILE A 181 18.77 -55.64 65.22
CA ILE A 181 19.55 -54.91 66.23
C ILE A 181 18.82 -54.93 67.57
N SER A 182 17.51 -54.68 67.57
CA SER A 182 16.70 -54.72 68.80
C SER A 182 16.72 -56.10 69.46
N ASP A 183 16.67 -57.19 68.70
CA ASP A 183 16.76 -58.57 69.24
C ASP A 183 18.15 -58.85 69.84
N VAL A 184 19.22 -58.47 69.15
CA VAL A 184 20.60 -58.63 69.64
C VAL A 184 20.82 -57.79 70.90
N ASP A 185 20.34 -56.54 70.93
CA ASP A 185 20.44 -55.66 72.10
C ASP A 185 19.66 -56.23 73.30
N SER A 186 18.49 -56.84 73.09
CA SER A 186 17.74 -57.54 74.14
C SER A 186 18.55 -58.70 74.72
N LYS A 187 19.10 -59.57 73.87
CA LYS A 187 19.95 -60.69 74.30
C LYS A 187 21.18 -60.22 75.05
N LEU A 188 21.79 -59.10 74.62
CA LEU A 188 22.91 -58.47 75.31
C LEU A 188 22.54 -58.05 76.73
N ASN A 189 21.39 -57.40 76.89
CA ASN A 189 20.88 -57.02 78.21
C ASN A 189 20.61 -58.26 79.08
N ASP A 190 20.01 -59.31 78.54
CA ASP A 190 19.76 -60.55 79.28
C ASP A 190 21.07 -61.18 79.79
N HIS A 191 22.11 -61.24 78.95
CA HIS A 191 23.43 -61.79 79.34
C HIS A 191 24.15 -60.89 80.36
N ARG A 192 24.05 -59.57 80.22
CA ARG A 192 24.59 -58.62 81.21
C ARG A 192 23.88 -58.74 82.56
N ASN A 193 22.54 -58.89 82.55
CA ASN A 193 21.75 -59.14 83.75
C ASN A 193 22.15 -60.47 84.42
N LEU A 194 22.33 -61.53 83.63
CA LEU A 194 22.81 -62.82 84.10
C LEU A 194 24.20 -62.72 84.74
N LYS A 195 25.15 -62.06 84.07
CA LYS A 195 26.50 -61.80 84.59
C LYS A 195 26.44 -61.06 85.93
N ASN A 196 25.66 -59.97 86.00
CA ASN A 196 25.48 -59.19 87.22
C ASN A 196 24.89 -60.02 88.37
N ALA A 197 23.90 -60.87 88.09
CA ALA A 197 23.29 -61.75 89.08
C ALA A 197 24.28 -62.79 89.63
N ILE A 198 25.10 -63.39 88.77
CA ILE A 198 26.17 -64.32 89.17
C ILE A 198 27.25 -63.60 89.99
N GLN A 199 27.59 -62.35 89.67
CA GLN A 199 28.61 -61.55 90.38
C GLN A 199 28.13 -61.05 91.75
N SER A 200 26.89 -60.57 91.83
CA SER A 200 26.32 -59.94 93.04
C SER A 200 25.64 -60.94 93.98
N GLY A 201 25.38 -62.16 93.52
CA GLY A 201 24.63 -63.18 94.28
C GLY A 201 23.12 -62.90 94.38
N VAL A 202 22.62 -61.89 93.65
CA VAL A 202 21.20 -61.57 93.58
C VAL A 202 20.50 -62.56 92.64
N GLY A 203 19.32 -63.04 93.03
CA GLY A 203 18.51 -63.97 92.23
C GLY A 203 17.99 -63.32 90.94
N ILE A 204 17.85 -64.13 89.87
CA ILE A 204 17.11 -63.75 88.67
C ILE A 204 15.66 -64.23 88.80
N ASP A 205 14.70 -63.43 88.33
CA ASP A 205 13.29 -63.83 88.28
C ASP A 205 13.08 -65.04 87.36
N ALA A 206 12.20 -65.97 87.77
CA ALA A 206 11.88 -67.18 87.00
C ALA A 206 11.26 -66.89 85.62
N SER A 207 10.72 -65.68 85.40
CA SER A 207 10.18 -65.23 84.11
C SER A 207 11.24 -64.76 83.11
N GLN A 208 12.50 -64.63 83.51
CA GLN A 208 13.56 -64.09 82.66
C GLN A 208 14.08 -65.16 81.67
N PRO A 209 14.44 -64.78 80.41
CA PRO A 209 14.81 -65.74 79.36
C PRO A 209 15.99 -66.66 79.71
N LEU A 210 16.95 -66.18 80.50
CA LEU A 210 18.17 -66.91 80.86
C LEU A 210 18.14 -67.53 82.27
N TYR A 211 16.96 -67.66 82.87
CA TYR A 211 16.81 -68.19 84.24
C TYR A 211 17.30 -69.63 84.40
N SER A 212 17.05 -70.50 83.41
CA SER A 212 17.53 -71.89 83.43
C SER A 212 19.07 -71.96 83.43
N LEU A 213 19.71 -71.11 82.63
CA LEU A 213 21.16 -71.00 82.58
C LEU A 213 21.72 -70.47 83.91
N TYR A 214 21.05 -69.49 84.52
CA TYR A 214 21.36 -69.02 85.87
C TYR A 214 21.34 -70.15 86.91
N GLN A 215 20.30 -71.00 86.90
CA GLN A 215 20.22 -72.13 87.83
C GLN A 215 21.41 -73.08 87.65
N SER A 216 21.75 -73.43 86.41
CA SER A 216 22.88 -74.32 86.14
C SER A 216 24.21 -73.77 86.67
N TYR A 217 24.48 -72.47 86.45
CA TYR A 217 25.67 -71.81 86.99
C TYR A 217 25.67 -71.71 88.51
N ARG A 218 24.51 -71.47 89.12
CA ARG A 218 24.35 -71.45 90.57
C ARG A 218 24.63 -72.82 91.19
N ASP A 219 24.16 -73.89 90.57
CA ASP A 219 24.39 -75.25 91.04
C ASP A 219 25.87 -75.66 90.87
N GLN A 220 26.50 -75.25 89.76
CA GLN A 220 27.93 -75.40 89.51
C GLN A 220 28.78 -74.64 90.57
N LEU A 221 28.38 -73.42 90.94
CA LEU A 221 28.99 -72.64 92.03
C LEU A 221 28.80 -73.27 93.41
N SER A 222 27.66 -73.92 93.65
CA SER A 222 27.37 -74.57 94.93
C SER A 222 28.21 -75.82 95.16
N SER A 223 28.62 -76.50 94.08
CA SER A 223 29.37 -77.76 94.09
C SER A 223 30.89 -77.59 93.96
N ALA A 224 31.38 -76.36 93.77
CA ALA A 224 32.81 -76.07 93.57
C ALA A 224 33.58 -75.96 94.90
N GLU A 225 34.79 -76.56 94.96
CA GLU A 225 35.71 -76.43 96.11
C GLU A 225 36.25 -75.00 96.27
N ASP A 226 36.57 -74.32 95.16
CA ASP A 226 36.92 -72.91 95.12
C ASP A 226 35.86 -72.11 94.32
N LYS A 227 34.94 -71.51 95.07
CA LYS A 227 33.83 -70.73 94.52
C LYS A 227 34.30 -69.47 93.78
N ALA A 228 35.39 -68.85 94.19
CA ALA A 228 35.89 -67.63 93.57
C ALA A 228 36.46 -67.92 92.18
N THR A 229 37.24 -69.00 92.07
CA THR A 229 37.79 -69.45 90.78
C THR A 229 36.68 -69.92 89.83
N ALA A 230 35.70 -70.70 90.33
CA ALA A 230 34.56 -71.14 89.52
C ALA A 230 33.69 -69.96 89.04
N GLN A 231 33.44 -68.97 89.90
CA GLN A 231 32.72 -67.74 89.52
C GLN A 231 33.46 -66.96 88.44
N SER A 232 34.78 -66.80 88.57
CA SER A 232 35.60 -66.11 87.58
C SER A 232 35.56 -66.79 86.21
N GLN A 233 35.53 -68.13 86.16
CA GLN A 233 35.44 -68.89 84.91
C GLN A 233 34.08 -68.69 84.22
N ILE A 234 32.98 -68.76 84.98
CA ILE A 234 31.62 -68.51 84.47
C ILE A 234 31.49 -67.07 83.96
N VAL A 235 32.00 -66.10 84.72
CA VAL A 235 32.00 -64.68 84.32
C VAL A 235 32.81 -64.47 83.05
N ALA A 236 33.99 -65.09 82.92
CA ALA A 236 34.80 -65.00 81.70
C ALA A 236 34.08 -65.61 80.47
N GLN A 237 33.32 -66.70 80.66
CA GLN A 237 32.51 -67.28 79.60
C GLN A 237 31.38 -66.34 79.16
N LEU A 238 30.68 -65.73 80.12
CA LEU A 238 29.63 -64.73 79.83
C LEU A 238 30.22 -63.49 79.14
N ASP A 239 31.42 -63.06 79.53
CA ASP A 239 32.13 -61.94 78.86
C ASP A 239 32.50 -62.26 77.42
N GLY A 240 32.89 -63.51 77.13
CA GLY A 240 33.08 -63.97 75.75
C GLY A 240 31.79 -63.88 74.92
N GLN A 241 30.66 -64.33 75.47
CA GLN A 241 29.35 -64.27 74.81
C GLN A 241 28.87 -62.82 74.60
N ILE A 242 29.03 -61.97 75.61
CA ILE A 242 28.70 -60.54 75.54
C ILE A 242 29.54 -59.87 74.44
N SER A 243 30.85 -60.11 74.42
CA SER A 243 31.75 -59.52 73.41
C SER A 243 31.37 -59.95 71.98
N GLN A 244 30.97 -61.22 71.79
CA GLN A 244 30.50 -61.73 70.50
C GLN A 244 29.19 -61.07 70.07
N LEU A 245 28.24 -60.89 70.99
CA LEU A 245 26.98 -60.19 70.71
C LEU A 245 27.22 -58.70 70.43
N GLU A 246 28.15 -58.05 71.13
CA GLU A 246 28.54 -56.65 70.87
C GLU A 246 29.15 -56.47 69.48
N ALA A 247 30.05 -57.36 69.06
CA ALA A 247 30.60 -57.36 67.71
C ALA A 247 29.52 -57.56 66.64
N THR A 248 28.55 -58.44 66.91
CA THR A 248 27.40 -58.71 66.03
C THR A 248 26.50 -57.47 65.93
N ALA A 249 26.15 -56.85 67.06
CA ALA A 249 25.37 -55.61 67.10
C ALA A 249 26.07 -54.47 66.36
N ALA A 250 27.38 -54.32 66.55
CA ALA A 250 28.18 -53.31 65.83
C ALA A 250 28.11 -53.52 64.32
N THR A 251 28.21 -54.78 63.86
CA THR A 251 28.11 -55.12 62.43
C THR A 251 26.74 -54.77 61.86
N TYR A 252 25.65 -55.15 62.54
CA TYR A 252 24.30 -54.80 62.09
C TYR A 252 24.02 -53.30 62.12
N ARG A 253 24.53 -52.57 63.11
CA ARG A 253 24.41 -51.09 63.17
C ARG A 253 25.09 -50.40 62.00
N VAL A 254 26.25 -50.90 61.57
CA VAL A 254 26.91 -50.40 60.36
C VAL A 254 26.05 -50.67 59.12
N GLN A 255 25.48 -51.87 58.99
CA GLN A 255 24.57 -52.18 57.88
C GLN A 255 23.30 -51.32 57.90
N TYR A 256 22.72 -51.09 59.09
CA TYR A 256 21.53 -50.25 59.29
C TYR A 256 21.76 -48.81 58.85
N ALA A 257 22.93 -48.24 59.17
CA ALA A 257 23.30 -46.90 58.74
C ALA A 257 23.42 -46.78 57.22
N GLY A 258 23.81 -47.86 56.53
CA GLY A 258 23.90 -47.90 55.07
C GLY A 258 22.58 -48.22 54.36
N ALA A 259 21.69 -48.99 54.97
CA ALA A 259 20.47 -49.51 54.33
C ALA A 259 19.38 -48.43 54.10
N GLY A 260 19.37 -47.33 54.85
CA GLY A 260 18.33 -46.30 54.80
C GLY A 260 18.51 -45.20 53.76
N ALA A 261 19.50 -45.30 52.86
CA ALA A 261 19.78 -44.24 51.89
C ALA A 261 18.63 -44.10 50.87
N GLN A 262 18.05 -42.90 50.77
CA GLN A 262 16.98 -42.60 49.82
C GLN A 262 17.49 -41.77 48.64
N GLN A 263 17.00 -42.11 47.44
CA GLN A 263 17.25 -41.35 46.22
C GLN A 263 16.19 -40.25 46.05
N ALA A 264 16.62 -39.11 45.51
CA ALA A 264 15.73 -38.01 45.17
C ALA A 264 14.99 -38.29 43.84
N TYR A 265 13.73 -37.86 43.76
CA TYR A 265 12.94 -37.92 42.52
C TYR A 265 13.49 -36.97 41.44
N ALA A 266 13.29 -37.34 40.18
CA ALA A 266 13.62 -36.50 39.04
C ALA A 266 12.75 -35.23 39.04
N SER A 267 13.39 -34.05 38.92
CA SER A 267 12.76 -32.73 39.02
C SER A 267 12.91 -31.86 37.77
N ASN A 268 13.54 -32.37 36.72
CA ASN A 268 13.88 -31.62 35.50
C ASN A 268 12.78 -31.63 34.41
N LEU A 269 11.66 -32.34 34.62
CA LEU A 269 10.61 -32.45 33.60
C LEU A 269 10.05 -31.08 33.20
N SER A 270 9.76 -30.21 34.17
CA SER A 270 9.16 -28.90 33.92
C SER A 270 10.07 -28.02 33.04
N SER A 271 11.37 -27.97 33.32
CA SER A 271 12.33 -27.20 32.54
C SER A 271 12.54 -27.79 31.15
N GLN A 272 12.54 -29.12 31.02
CA GLN A 272 12.64 -29.79 29.74
C GLN A 272 11.41 -29.54 28.85
N LEU A 273 10.19 -29.61 29.40
CA LEU A 273 8.95 -29.29 28.68
C LEU A 273 8.90 -27.83 28.25
N ALA A 274 9.35 -26.91 29.12
CA ALA A 274 9.45 -25.49 28.78
C ALA A 274 10.44 -25.24 27.63
N SER A 275 11.61 -25.89 27.67
CA SER A 275 12.60 -25.83 26.59
C SER A 275 12.05 -26.37 25.27
N LEU A 276 11.35 -27.51 25.30
CA LEU A 276 10.73 -28.10 24.12
C LEU A 276 9.70 -27.14 23.50
N LYS A 277 8.82 -26.56 24.33
CA LYS A 277 7.83 -25.57 23.86
C LYS A 277 8.52 -24.36 23.23
N ALA A 278 9.58 -23.84 23.86
CA ALA A 278 10.33 -22.71 23.34
C ALA A 278 10.96 -23.02 21.97
N GLN A 279 11.52 -24.22 21.77
CA GLN A 279 12.09 -24.63 20.48
C GLN A 279 11.06 -24.63 19.36
N TYR A 280 9.87 -25.18 19.60
CA TYR A 280 8.77 -25.16 18.62
C TYR A 280 8.30 -23.72 18.33
N LEU A 281 8.14 -22.89 19.36
CA LEU A 281 7.73 -21.49 19.18
C LEU A 281 8.76 -20.67 18.41
N VAL A 282 10.06 -20.89 18.63
CA VAL A 282 11.14 -20.25 17.85
C VAL A 282 11.06 -20.67 16.39
N LYS A 283 10.88 -21.97 16.09
CA LYS A 283 10.73 -22.47 14.72
C LYS A 283 9.53 -21.84 14.02
N VAL A 284 8.38 -21.80 14.68
CA VAL A 284 7.16 -21.15 14.18
C VAL A 284 7.37 -19.65 13.97
N GLY A 285 8.05 -18.97 14.89
CA GLY A 285 8.36 -17.54 14.76
C GLY A 285 9.27 -17.21 13.58
N GLN A 286 10.27 -18.06 13.30
CA GLN A 286 11.14 -17.93 12.13
C GLN A 286 10.32 -18.09 10.83
N GLU A 287 9.48 -19.11 10.76
CA GLU A 287 8.65 -19.38 9.58
C GLU A 287 7.60 -18.27 9.35
N LEU A 288 6.98 -17.74 10.41
CA LEU A 288 6.09 -16.58 10.33
C LEU A 288 6.81 -15.33 9.78
N THR A 289 8.06 -15.13 10.15
CA THR A 289 8.88 -14.02 9.65
C THR A 289 9.13 -14.18 8.15
N THR A 290 9.52 -15.38 7.71
CA THR A 290 9.73 -15.69 6.29
C THR A 290 8.45 -15.52 5.47
N LEU A 291 7.32 -16.07 5.93
CA LEU A 291 6.04 -15.92 5.24
C LEU A 291 5.60 -14.46 5.17
N THR A 292 5.81 -13.68 6.24
CA THR A 292 5.49 -12.25 6.24
C THR A 292 6.34 -11.49 5.21
N GLN A 293 7.62 -11.81 5.05
CA GLN A 293 8.46 -11.22 4.01
C GLN A 293 7.97 -11.59 2.60
N GLN A 294 7.64 -12.85 2.37
CA GLN A 294 7.11 -13.32 1.08
C GLN A 294 5.76 -12.67 0.73
N ILE A 295 4.87 -12.49 1.71
CA ILE A 295 3.60 -11.78 1.55
C ILE A 295 3.87 -10.32 1.14
N LEU A 296 4.77 -9.62 1.83
CA LEU A 296 5.12 -8.24 1.51
C LEU A 296 5.69 -8.09 0.09
N GLU A 297 6.54 -9.03 -0.33
CA GLU A 297 7.06 -9.07 -1.69
C GLU A 297 5.96 -9.30 -2.72
N ALA A 298 5.07 -10.27 -2.49
CA ALA A 298 3.94 -10.56 -3.36
C ALA A 298 2.97 -9.38 -3.46
N GLU A 299 2.66 -8.70 -2.34
CA GLU A 299 1.83 -7.49 -2.32
C GLU A 299 2.48 -6.33 -3.09
N SER A 300 3.79 -6.16 -2.94
CA SER A 300 4.56 -5.16 -3.71
C SER A 300 4.50 -5.43 -5.21
N ASN A 301 4.69 -6.69 -5.61
CA ASN A 301 4.62 -7.10 -7.02
C ASN A 301 3.21 -6.93 -7.60
N LEU A 302 2.17 -7.27 -6.84
CA LEU A 302 0.77 -7.06 -7.25
C LEU A 302 0.48 -5.57 -7.44
N LYS A 303 0.90 -4.71 -6.51
CA LYS A 303 0.73 -3.25 -6.60
C LYS A 303 1.47 -2.65 -7.80
N LEU A 304 2.66 -3.16 -8.10
CA LEU A 304 3.40 -2.77 -9.30
C LEU A 304 2.61 -3.16 -10.56
N GLN A 305 2.07 -4.38 -10.60
CA GLN A 305 1.26 -4.87 -11.71
C GLN A 305 -0.03 -4.06 -11.89
N GLU A 306 -0.74 -3.71 -10.81
CA GLU A 306 -1.90 -2.82 -10.86
C GLU A 306 -1.53 -1.44 -11.43
N THR A 307 -0.35 -0.93 -11.09
CA THR A 307 0.13 0.36 -11.60
C THR A 307 0.42 0.29 -13.10
N VAL A 308 1.02 -0.82 -13.56
CA VAL A 308 1.24 -1.08 -14.99
C VAL A 308 -0.09 -1.21 -15.73
N SER A 309 -1.05 -1.96 -15.18
CA SER A 309 -2.38 -2.11 -15.78
C SER A 309 -3.13 -0.77 -15.89
N LYS A 310 -3.03 0.08 -14.86
CA LYS A 310 -3.57 1.46 -14.89
C LYS A 310 -2.92 2.32 -15.98
N ARG A 311 -1.63 2.12 -16.28
CA ARG A 311 -0.98 2.80 -17.42
C ARG A 311 -1.45 2.27 -18.77
N GLY A 312 -2.07 1.11 -18.82
CA GLY A 312 -2.71 0.54 -20.01
C GLY A 312 -3.98 1.28 -20.45
N GLN A 313 -4.51 2.20 -19.65
CA GLN A 313 -5.69 3.00 -19.97
C GLN A 313 -5.47 4.47 -19.65
N ILE A 314 -6.01 5.35 -20.49
CA ILE A 314 -6.11 6.78 -20.20
C ILE A 314 -7.58 7.12 -20.03
N LEU A 315 -7.94 7.63 -18.85
CA LEU A 315 -9.28 8.12 -18.55
C LEU A 315 -9.28 9.65 -18.51
N ALA A 316 -10.42 10.27 -18.83
CA ALA A 316 -10.58 11.71 -18.69
C ALA A 316 -10.55 12.13 -17.20
N GLU A 317 -9.63 13.02 -16.83
CA GLU A 317 -9.51 13.51 -15.46
C GLU A 317 -10.61 14.52 -15.08
N MET A 318 -11.20 15.17 -16.09
CA MET A 318 -12.16 16.26 -15.95
C MET A 318 -13.17 16.27 -17.10
N ASP A 319 -14.33 16.86 -16.83
CA ASP A 319 -15.33 17.18 -17.85
C ASP A 319 -14.82 18.28 -18.78
N GLY A 320 -15.01 18.12 -20.10
CA GLY A 320 -14.60 19.16 -21.05
C GLY A 320 -14.77 18.75 -22.51
N LEU A 321 -14.10 19.50 -23.37
CA LEU A 321 -14.00 19.26 -24.81
C LEU A 321 -12.57 18.85 -25.16
N LEU A 322 -12.41 17.78 -25.92
CA LEU A 322 -11.10 17.33 -26.38
C LEU A 322 -10.58 18.21 -27.53
N HIS A 323 -9.32 18.60 -27.42
CA HIS A 323 -8.53 19.22 -28.49
C HIS A 323 -7.33 18.32 -28.78
N LEU A 324 -7.22 17.78 -29.99
CA LEU A 324 -6.17 16.83 -30.33
C LEU A 324 -4.87 17.53 -30.70
N ASN A 325 -3.76 16.88 -30.39
CA ASN A 325 -2.50 17.22 -31.01
C ASN A 325 -2.50 16.70 -32.46
N PRO A 326 -2.41 17.58 -33.48
CA PRO A 326 -2.44 17.16 -34.88
C PRO A 326 -1.22 16.29 -35.26
N GLU A 327 -0.10 16.38 -34.55
CA GLU A 327 1.12 15.63 -34.86
C GLU A 327 0.99 14.12 -34.62
N VAL A 328 0.12 13.72 -33.68
CA VAL A 328 -0.10 12.32 -33.28
C VAL A 328 -1.50 11.82 -33.66
N GLN A 329 -2.23 12.60 -34.44
CA GLN A 329 -3.60 12.27 -34.85
C GLN A 329 -3.59 11.03 -35.76
N GLY A 330 -4.27 9.97 -35.32
CA GLY A 330 -4.36 8.70 -36.08
C GLY A 330 -3.17 7.77 -35.90
N SER A 331 -2.18 8.12 -35.08
CA SER A 331 -1.06 7.24 -34.73
C SER A 331 -1.52 6.08 -33.85
N THR A 332 -1.06 4.86 -34.16
CA THR A 332 -1.32 3.65 -33.35
C THR A 332 -0.19 3.36 -32.36
N LEU A 333 0.96 4.01 -32.50
CA LEU A 333 2.11 3.89 -31.62
C LEU A 333 2.63 5.28 -31.29
N VAL A 334 2.70 5.60 -30.00
CA VAL A 334 3.14 6.91 -29.52
C VAL A 334 4.03 6.71 -28.30
N ALA A 335 5.16 7.40 -28.25
CA ALA A 335 6.08 7.31 -27.12
C ALA A 335 5.44 7.84 -25.82
N GLU A 336 5.75 7.20 -24.70
CA GLU A 336 5.36 7.62 -23.36
C GLU A 336 5.78 9.08 -23.09
N GLY A 337 4.89 9.86 -22.48
CA GLY A 337 5.07 11.29 -22.22
C GLY A 337 4.69 12.21 -23.39
N THR A 338 4.45 11.69 -24.58
CA THR A 338 4.02 12.52 -25.73
C THR A 338 2.61 13.08 -25.50
N ALA A 339 2.42 14.37 -25.78
CA ALA A 339 1.10 15.02 -25.68
C ALA A 339 0.15 14.52 -26.78
N LEU A 340 -0.94 13.87 -26.37
CA LEU A 340 -1.96 13.32 -27.27
C LEU A 340 -3.10 14.31 -27.51
N ALA A 341 -3.60 14.93 -26.44
CA ALA A 341 -4.73 15.84 -26.48
C ALA A 341 -4.73 16.77 -25.26
N GLN A 342 -5.61 17.76 -25.29
CA GLN A 342 -5.89 18.68 -24.20
C GLN A 342 -7.39 18.67 -23.91
N ILE A 343 -7.77 18.90 -22.65
CA ILE A 343 -9.17 19.08 -22.25
C ILE A 343 -9.41 20.57 -22.05
N TYR A 344 -10.33 21.13 -22.83
CA TYR A 344 -10.78 22.51 -22.75
C TYR A 344 -12.11 22.64 -22.00
N PRO A 345 -12.37 23.78 -21.33
CA PRO A 345 -13.64 24.01 -20.67
C PRO A 345 -14.77 24.12 -21.70
N LYS A 346 -15.97 23.65 -21.35
CA LYS A 346 -17.14 23.83 -22.23
C LYS A 346 -17.47 25.33 -22.34
N ILE A 347 -17.52 25.86 -23.55
CA ILE A 347 -17.85 27.28 -23.82
C ILE A 347 -19.20 27.66 -23.20
N THR A 348 -20.17 26.74 -23.23
CA THR A 348 -21.51 26.91 -22.64
C THR A 348 -21.49 27.13 -21.13
N SER A 349 -20.56 26.50 -20.41
CA SER A 349 -20.42 26.59 -18.96
C SER A 349 -19.51 27.76 -18.54
N GLU A 350 -18.31 27.82 -19.10
CA GLU A 350 -17.28 28.82 -18.75
C GLU A 350 -17.65 30.21 -19.28
N ARG A 351 -18.34 30.28 -20.42
CA ARG A 351 -18.77 31.52 -21.11
C ARG A 351 -17.63 32.51 -21.36
N LYS A 352 -16.39 32.05 -21.38
CA LYS A 352 -15.21 32.84 -21.71
C LYS A 352 -14.47 32.16 -22.84
N ILE A 353 -14.05 32.96 -23.81
CA ILE A 353 -13.25 32.51 -24.95
C ILE A 353 -12.10 33.48 -25.17
N LYS A 354 -11.08 32.99 -25.87
CA LYS A 354 -9.99 33.81 -26.38
C LYS A 354 -10.11 33.85 -27.90
N ILE A 355 -9.94 35.02 -28.49
CA ILE A 355 -9.79 35.16 -29.94
C ILE A 355 -8.34 35.49 -30.21
N VAL A 356 -7.70 34.67 -31.02
CA VAL A 356 -6.30 34.80 -31.38
C VAL A 356 -6.19 35.18 -32.84
N THR A 357 -5.41 36.20 -33.13
CA THR A 357 -5.11 36.65 -34.48
C THR A 357 -3.63 36.97 -34.64
N TYR A 358 -3.15 36.89 -35.86
CA TYR A 358 -1.80 37.32 -36.23
C TYR A 358 -1.87 38.60 -37.05
N VAL A 359 -1.17 39.64 -36.60
CA VAL A 359 -1.14 40.97 -37.23
C VAL A 359 0.26 41.26 -37.76
N SER A 360 0.36 41.87 -38.93
CA SER A 360 1.66 42.16 -39.56
C SER A 360 2.47 43.19 -38.76
N SER A 361 3.80 43.20 -38.89
CA SER A 361 4.65 44.23 -38.28
C SER A 361 4.32 45.67 -38.71
N LYS A 362 3.73 45.87 -39.89
CA LYS A 362 3.30 47.19 -40.34
C LYS A 362 2.11 47.68 -39.50
N ASP A 363 1.18 46.78 -39.28
CA ASP A 363 -0.12 47.06 -38.66
C ASP A 363 -0.04 47.07 -37.13
N VAL A 364 0.85 46.26 -36.53
CA VAL A 364 1.00 46.17 -35.06
C VAL A 364 1.39 47.51 -34.41
N SER A 365 2.07 48.39 -35.15
CA SER A 365 2.45 49.72 -34.67
C SER A 365 1.24 50.63 -34.42
N THR A 366 0.10 50.31 -35.03
CA THR A 366 -1.13 51.12 -34.99
C THR A 366 -2.18 50.61 -34.00
N ILE A 367 -1.87 49.53 -33.27
CA ILE A 367 -2.79 48.88 -32.34
C ILE A 367 -2.25 48.93 -30.91
N LYS A 368 -3.15 49.02 -29.92
CA LYS A 368 -2.80 49.00 -28.49
C LYS A 368 -3.80 48.17 -27.69
N ASN A 369 -3.36 47.74 -26.51
CA ASN A 369 -4.25 47.09 -25.55
C ASN A 369 -5.45 48.01 -25.22
N GLY A 370 -6.64 47.44 -25.18
CA GLY A 370 -7.92 48.14 -24.97
C GLY A 370 -8.64 48.59 -26.24
N ASP A 371 -8.01 48.51 -27.43
CA ASP A 371 -8.68 48.90 -28.66
C ASP A 371 -9.85 47.97 -29.02
N LYS A 372 -10.94 48.54 -29.53
CA LYS A 372 -12.15 47.81 -29.88
C LYS A 372 -11.98 47.04 -31.18
N VAL A 373 -12.37 45.76 -31.16
CA VAL A 373 -12.26 44.84 -32.28
C VAL A 373 -13.58 44.10 -32.51
N ARG A 374 -13.82 43.74 -33.77
CA ARG A 374 -14.97 42.95 -34.21
C ARG A 374 -14.47 41.64 -34.81
N PHE A 375 -14.85 40.51 -34.23
CA PHE A 375 -14.66 39.21 -34.83
C PHE A 375 -15.94 38.80 -35.56
N ILE A 376 -15.81 38.59 -36.86
CA ILE A 376 -16.92 38.23 -37.74
C ILE A 376 -16.71 36.77 -38.15
N THR A 377 -17.60 35.91 -37.71
CA THR A 377 -17.60 34.49 -38.06
C THR A 377 -18.99 34.06 -38.51
N ALA A 378 -19.14 32.82 -38.95
CA ALA A 378 -20.42 32.21 -39.25
C ALA A 378 -20.71 31.13 -38.20
N ASP A 379 -21.97 31.02 -37.77
CA ASP A 379 -22.41 29.87 -36.99
C ASP A 379 -22.54 28.60 -37.87
N ASP A 380 -22.83 27.46 -37.24
CA ASP A 380 -23.02 26.18 -37.93
C ASP A 380 -24.13 26.21 -39.01
N ALA A 381 -25.01 27.21 -39.00
CA ALA A 381 -26.08 27.43 -39.97
C ALA A 381 -25.73 28.49 -41.02
N ASN A 382 -24.44 28.85 -41.16
CA ASN A 382 -23.92 29.90 -42.03
C ASN A 382 -24.49 31.30 -41.75
N LYS A 383 -25.03 31.57 -40.56
CA LYS A 383 -25.49 32.90 -40.19
C LYS A 383 -24.34 33.71 -39.63
N GLN A 384 -24.18 34.92 -40.15
CA GLN A 384 -23.13 35.82 -39.72
C GLN A 384 -23.32 36.21 -38.25
N MET A 385 -22.26 36.03 -37.47
CA MET A 385 -22.17 36.40 -36.06
C MET A 385 -21.03 37.39 -35.88
N ILE A 386 -21.33 38.51 -35.22
CA ILE A 386 -20.35 39.56 -34.92
C ILE A 386 -20.15 39.61 -33.41
N LEU A 387 -18.92 39.33 -32.97
CA LEU A 387 -18.50 39.44 -31.58
C LEU A 387 -17.64 40.70 -31.42
N THR A 388 -18.00 41.58 -30.48
CA THR A 388 -17.23 42.80 -30.20
C THR A 388 -16.43 42.60 -28.92
N SER A 389 -15.13 42.87 -28.97
CA SER A 389 -14.23 42.76 -27.81
C SER A 389 -13.18 43.87 -27.81
N GLN A 390 -12.26 43.82 -26.84
CA GLN A 390 -11.10 44.69 -26.73
C GLN A 390 -9.83 43.85 -26.76
N ILE A 391 -8.75 44.41 -27.30
CA ILE A 391 -7.42 43.77 -27.27
C ILE A 391 -6.97 43.62 -25.82
N SER A 392 -6.70 42.39 -25.41
CA SER A 392 -6.24 42.07 -24.05
C SER A 392 -4.72 42.00 -23.99
N SER A 393 -4.08 41.44 -25.03
CA SER A 393 -2.63 41.27 -25.11
C SER A 393 -2.13 41.36 -26.55
N ILE A 394 -0.90 41.84 -26.69
CA ILE A 394 -0.11 41.82 -27.92
C ILE A 394 1.26 41.25 -27.53
N ASP A 395 1.69 40.18 -28.19
CA ASP A 395 3.00 39.58 -27.92
C ASP A 395 4.13 40.57 -28.25
N ALA A 396 5.17 40.60 -27.41
CA ALA A 396 6.33 41.45 -27.64
C ALA A 396 7.23 40.94 -28.77
N ASN A 397 7.18 39.64 -29.07
CA ASN A 397 8.01 38.98 -30.08
C ASN A 397 7.16 38.60 -31.30
N ALA A 398 7.76 38.72 -32.49
CA ALA A 398 7.13 38.27 -33.71
C ALA A 398 7.26 36.75 -33.87
N THR A 399 6.17 36.12 -34.30
CA THR A 399 6.15 34.77 -34.86
C THR A 399 6.62 34.82 -36.32
N GLN A 400 7.73 34.16 -36.62
CA GLN A 400 8.24 34.07 -37.99
C GLN A 400 7.40 33.07 -38.79
N THR A 401 6.88 33.50 -39.94
CA THR A 401 6.15 32.65 -40.87
C THR A 401 6.78 32.74 -42.26
N LYS A 402 6.42 31.83 -43.16
CA LYS A 402 6.84 31.89 -44.58
C LYS A 402 6.43 33.19 -45.29
N GLN A 403 5.44 33.91 -44.75
CA GLN A 403 4.90 35.16 -45.31
C GLN A 403 5.42 36.42 -44.60
N GLY A 404 6.35 36.27 -43.65
CA GLY A 404 6.95 37.37 -42.89
C GLY A 404 6.70 37.26 -41.39
N ASN A 405 7.03 38.34 -40.68
CA ASN A 405 6.91 38.44 -39.23
C ASN A 405 5.50 38.93 -38.84
N PHE A 406 4.85 38.17 -37.96
CA PHE A 406 3.53 38.51 -37.43
C PHE A 406 3.55 38.53 -35.91
N PHE A 407 2.81 39.44 -35.31
CA PHE A 407 2.63 39.52 -33.87
C PHE A 407 1.30 38.89 -33.48
N LYS A 408 1.33 38.04 -32.44
CA LYS A 408 0.13 37.42 -31.90
C LYS A 408 -0.64 38.47 -31.09
N VAL A 409 -1.93 38.60 -31.38
CA VAL A 409 -2.84 39.49 -30.67
C VAL A 409 -3.97 38.66 -30.11
N GLU A 410 -4.25 38.84 -28.82
CA GLU A 410 -5.24 38.08 -28.08
C GLU A 410 -6.33 38.99 -27.53
N CYS A 411 -7.58 38.55 -27.66
CA CYS A 411 -8.74 39.22 -27.11
C CYS A 411 -9.53 38.23 -26.26
N GLU A 412 -9.61 38.47 -24.95
CA GLU A 412 -10.46 37.70 -24.05
C GLU A 412 -11.85 38.33 -24.00
N MET A 413 -12.89 37.51 -24.09
CA MET A 413 -14.26 38.00 -23.94
C MET A 413 -15.17 37.00 -23.25
N ALA A 414 -16.20 37.55 -22.60
CA ALA A 414 -17.34 36.80 -22.15
C ALA A 414 -18.38 36.69 -23.28
N VAL A 415 -18.96 35.52 -23.46
CA VAL A 415 -20.00 35.25 -24.47
C VAL A 415 -21.36 35.03 -23.80
N SER A 416 -22.43 35.46 -24.48
CA SER A 416 -23.80 35.21 -24.03
C SER A 416 -24.15 33.72 -24.11
N LYS A 417 -25.20 33.28 -23.40
CA LYS A 417 -25.67 31.88 -23.43
C LYS A 417 -26.04 31.41 -24.84
N ASP A 418 -26.56 32.30 -25.69
CA ASP A 418 -26.93 31.97 -27.07
C ASP A 418 -25.68 31.84 -27.96
N GLN A 419 -24.74 32.78 -27.85
CA GLN A 419 -23.47 32.73 -28.57
C GLN A 419 -22.64 31.50 -28.17
N ALA A 420 -22.59 31.17 -26.89
CA ALA A 420 -21.84 30.04 -26.37
C ALA A 420 -22.30 28.68 -26.94
N LYS A 421 -23.57 28.56 -27.36
CA LYS A 421 -24.10 27.35 -28.00
C LYS A 421 -23.72 27.22 -29.47
N LYS A 422 -23.35 28.34 -30.11
CA LYS A 422 -23.06 28.45 -31.55
C LYS A 422 -21.56 28.50 -31.86
N LEU A 423 -20.73 28.65 -30.83
CA LEU A 423 -19.28 28.73 -30.95
C LEU A 423 -18.64 27.38 -30.68
N ARG A 424 -17.55 27.11 -31.41
CA ARG A 424 -16.69 25.94 -31.22
C ARG A 424 -15.23 26.41 -31.15
N TYR A 425 -14.38 25.67 -30.46
CA TYR A 425 -12.94 25.94 -30.52
C TYR A 425 -12.39 25.57 -31.89
N GLY A 426 -11.40 26.34 -32.36
CA GLY A 426 -10.86 26.27 -33.71
C GLY A 426 -11.72 26.97 -34.77
N LEU A 427 -12.87 27.56 -34.41
CA LEU A 427 -13.70 28.31 -35.37
C LEU A 427 -12.93 29.51 -35.93
N GLU A 428 -12.77 29.56 -37.24
CA GLU A 428 -12.11 30.67 -37.92
C GLU A 428 -13.09 31.81 -38.24
N GLY A 429 -12.55 33.02 -38.33
CA GLY A 429 -13.30 34.19 -38.72
C GLY A 429 -12.42 35.35 -39.13
N LYS A 430 -13.07 36.42 -39.55
CA LYS A 430 -12.43 37.68 -39.92
C LYS A 430 -12.36 38.57 -38.68
N PHE A 431 -11.14 38.87 -38.25
CA PHE A 431 -10.86 39.88 -37.25
C PHE A 431 -10.81 41.24 -37.92
N VAL A 432 -11.56 42.21 -37.41
CA VAL A 432 -11.66 43.56 -37.95
C VAL A 432 -11.47 44.55 -36.82
N MET A 433 -10.39 45.32 -36.89
CA MET A 433 -10.10 46.39 -35.96
C MET A 433 -10.34 47.73 -36.63
N VAL A 434 -10.97 48.67 -35.92
CA VAL A 434 -11.14 50.05 -36.40
C VAL A 434 -10.00 50.89 -35.83
N THR A 435 -9.02 51.25 -36.67
CA THR A 435 -7.81 52.00 -36.25
C THR A 435 -7.95 53.52 -36.39
N GLY A 436 -9.02 54.00 -37.01
CA GLY A 436 -9.32 55.43 -37.09
C GLY A 436 -10.55 55.76 -37.93
N GLN A 437 -10.97 57.02 -37.91
CA GLN A 437 -12.02 57.56 -38.77
C GLN A 437 -11.42 58.67 -39.63
N LYS A 438 -11.46 58.51 -40.95
CA LYS A 438 -11.05 59.55 -41.92
C LYS A 438 -12.26 60.02 -42.71
N THR A 439 -12.27 61.26 -43.19
CA THR A 439 -13.34 61.69 -44.10
C THR A 439 -13.19 60.98 -45.43
N TYR A 440 -14.30 60.77 -46.15
CA TYR A 440 -14.22 60.16 -47.49
C TYR A 440 -13.29 60.97 -48.40
N PHE A 441 -13.27 62.30 -48.25
CA PHE A 441 -12.39 63.19 -48.98
C PHE A 441 -10.92 62.88 -48.72
N SER A 442 -10.50 62.80 -47.44
CA SER A 442 -9.10 62.50 -47.11
C SER A 442 -8.69 61.10 -47.56
N TYR A 443 -9.59 60.11 -47.42
CA TYR A 443 -9.32 58.73 -47.85
C TYR A 443 -9.08 58.63 -49.36
N TYR A 444 -9.93 59.26 -50.17
CA TYR A 444 -9.77 59.24 -51.63
C TYR A 444 -8.60 60.10 -52.08
N MET A 445 -8.38 61.28 -51.49
CA MET A 445 -7.22 62.12 -51.80
C MET A 445 -5.89 61.39 -51.57
N GLU A 446 -5.71 60.75 -50.41
CA GLU A 446 -4.50 59.96 -50.13
C GLU A 446 -4.31 58.82 -51.15
N LYS A 447 -5.40 58.13 -51.50
CA LYS A 447 -5.37 57.01 -52.46
C LYS A 447 -5.11 57.44 -53.90
N PHE A 448 -5.60 58.62 -54.31
CA PHE A 448 -5.39 59.16 -55.67
C PHE A 448 -4.02 59.81 -55.84
N PHE A 449 -3.51 60.47 -54.81
CA PHE A 449 -2.25 61.23 -54.91
C PHE A 449 -1.02 60.47 -54.37
N ASN A 450 -1.17 59.23 -53.87
CA ASN A 450 -0.07 58.46 -53.28
C ASN A 450 0.72 59.26 -52.22
N LEU A 451 0.04 60.14 -51.47
CA LEU A 451 0.61 60.70 -50.25
C LEU A 451 0.53 59.61 -49.18
N GLY A 452 1.60 58.82 -49.09
CA GLY A 452 1.80 57.76 -48.12
C GLY A 452 2.16 58.29 -46.73
#